data_AF-A0A7W7MVX6-F1
#
_entry.id   AF-A0A7W7MVX6-F1
#
_cell.length_a   1.000
_cell.length_b   1.000
_cell.length_c   1.000
_cell.angle_alpha   90.00
_cell.angle_beta   90.00
_cell.angle_gamma   90.00
#
_symmetry.space_group_name_H-M   'P 1'
#
loop_
_entity.id
_entity.type
_entity.pdbx_description
1 polymer ?
#
loop_
_entity_poly.entity_id
_entity_poly.type
_entity_poly.pdbx_seq_one_letter_code
_entity_poly.pdbx_strand_id
1 'polypeptide(L)'
;MRNLTRQERRLREASRTGRRLVLGGESAEHGAGWGADRVIRAEVIRDLLVGTPAGADGGVSALRLVGARITGRLDLRFATVGRPLSLRSCYFDSKLDLHGVKCREIDLTASHLPGGLRLSTAEIDGHLLLEETWIDKSVRMIATHVAGALFLNGARLRGGETRSTAPALEADMLRLDADLLCKDGFQAHGEIRLPGAAIGDTINLDDARLLNDDRCALNLARVTVGGDLLCRNSFEAKGEVNLEGAQVQGRLCMEGARIRRPGEQALAGDRLVVRGELRLARLRTEGGVRLLNAQVSGPVTLDTAEIRNPGGVAVHASGLTADGMYCRMGFTSEGEIRLSGARITGPLDFRGALLDDGGELSLGCWYVTARELILLLGRPVRGRIDLRYAELGLLNFSPEALPAQLRLDGLSYNAIAPAGDVRDGLRLLALAPTGFRPQPYEQLAKTYRLMGHDGHARAVLLAKERHRRSGLSRPVKLWGHLQDAVIGYGYKPVRAAAWLAALVVAGTVLFQISPPQAVGSGRAPAFSAFVYTVDLMVPLIDFGQRKAYLPPNGWQQALTYLLVALGWILATTIAAGLTRVLRRQ
;
A
#
# COMPACT_ATOMS: atom_id res chain seq x y z
N MET A 1 42.50 -34.33 38.31
CA MET A 1 41.92 -35.26 37.31
C MET A 1 42.30 -36.74 37.56
N ARG A 2 42.02 -37.35 38.73
CA ARG A 2 42.53 -38.70 39.05
C ARG A 2 41.56 -39.89 38.82
N ASN A 3 40.30 -39.66 38.45
CA ASN A 3 39.36 -40.73 38.10
C ASN A 3 38.59 -40.38 36.82
N LEU A 4 39.17 -40.63 35.64
CA LEU A 4 38.47 -40.54 34.35
C LEU A 4 37.85 -41.89 33.99
N THR A 5 36.59 -41.88 33.53
CA THR A 5 35.92 -43.05 32.96
C THR A 5 36.60 -43.50 31.66
N ARG A 6 36.27 -44.69 31.16
CA ARG A 6 36.80 -45.19 29.88
C ARG A 6 36.52 -44.21 28.73
N GLN A 7 35.33 -43.62 28.68
CA GLN A 7 34.94 -42.69 27.61
C GLN A 7 35.63 -41.34 27.75
N GLU A 8 35.80 -40.83 28.97
CA GLU A 8 36.50 -39.57 29.22
C GLU A 8 38.00 -39.66 28.86
N ARG A 9 38.64 -40.83 29.07
CA ARG A 9 40.02 -41.07 28.61
C ARG A 9 40.11 -41.03 27.09
N ARG A 10 39.17 -41.70 26.40
CA ARG A 10 39.07 -41.66 24.92
C ARG A 10 38.85 -40.23 24.42
N LEU A 11 38.02 -39.44 25.10
CA LEU A 11 37.78 -38.03 24.74
C LEU A 11 39.04 -37.19 24.88
N ARG A 12 39.81 -37.38 25.96
CA ARG A 12 41.08 -36.68 26.18
C ARG A 12 42.13 -37.00 25.11
N GLU A 13 42.19 -38.26 24.67
CA GLU A 13 43.12 -38.69 23.61
C GLU A 13 42.68 -38.18 22.23
N ALA A 14 41.39 -38.30 21.92
CA ALA A 14 40.80 -37.79 20.69
C ALA A 14 40.95 -36.26 20.59
N SER A 15 40.76 -35.53 21.69
CA SER A 15 40.92 -34.07 21.67
C SER A 15 42.37 -33.67 21.36
N ARG A 16 43.38 -34.32 21.96
CA ARG A 16 44.80 -34.01 21.67
C ARG A 16 45.16 -34.14 20.19
N THR A 17 44.57 -35.12 19.50
CA THR A 17 44.79 -35.38 18.06
C THR A 17 43.77 -34.67 17.17
N GLY A 18 42.80 -33.95 17.74
CA GLY A 18 41.68 -33.33 17.02
C GLY A 18 40.69 -34.34 16.41
N ARG A 19 40.81 -35.64 16.69
CA ARG A 19 39.90 -36.66 16.16
C ARG A 19 38.51 -36.51 16.79
N ARG A 20 37.48 -36.83 16.01
CA ARG A 20 36.09 -36.90 16.46
C ARG A 20 35.84 -38.18 17.24
N LEU A 21 35.33 -38.06 18.46
CA LEU A 21 34.86 -39.19 19.27
C LEU A 21 33.35 -39.36 19.06
N VAL A 22 32.94 -40.53 18.59
CA VAL A 22 31.53 -40.91 18.42
C VAL A 22 31.17 -41.94 19.49
N LEU A 23 30.16 -41.63 20.32
CA LEU A 23 29.62 -42.51 21.36
C LEU A 23 28.22 -43.05 20.99
N GLY A 24 27.53 -42.41 20.04
CA GLY A 24 26.23 -42.83 19.53
C GLY A 24 25.85 -42.07 18.25
N GLY A 25 24.76 -42.49 17.60
CA GLY A 25 24.23 -41.87 16.38
C GLY A 25 22.71 -41.71 16.35
N GLU A 26 22.04 -41.95 17.48
CA GLU A 26 20.59 -41.77 17.64
C GLU A 26 20.26 -40.30 17.96
N SER A 27 18.99 -39.91 17.79
CA SER A 27 18.49 -38.58 18.15
C SER A 27 18.76 -38.26 19.63
N ALA A 28 19.24 -37.04 19.90
CA ALA A 28 19.50 -36.57 21.25
C ALA A 28 18.22 -36.37 22.10
N GLU A 29 17.03 -36.34 21.48
CA GLU A 29 15.73 -36.15 22.16
C GLU A 29 15.52 -37.10 23.36
N HIS A 30 15.92 -38.36 23.22
CA HIS A 30 15.76 -39.40 24.26
C HIS A 30 17.06 -39.62 25.05
N GLY A 31 18.00 -38.67 24.98
CA GLY A 31 19.33 -38.82 25.55
C GLY A 31 19.39 -38.91 27.07
N ALA A 32 18.32 -38.50 27.77
CA ALA A 32 18.14 -38.70 29.21
C ALA A 32 18.21 -40.19 29.63
N GLY A 33 17.87 -41.11 28.73
CA GLY A 33 17.89 -42.55 28.96
C GLY A 33 19.22 -43.23 28.59
N TRP A 34 20.20 -42.51 28.04
CA TRP A 34 21.45 -43.12 27.59
C TRP A 34 22.29 -43.67 28.74
N GLY A 35 22.87 -44.85 28.50
CA GLY A 35 23.67 -45.60 29.46
C GLY A 35 25.06 -45.01 29.72
N ALA A 36 25.76 -45.60 30.69
CA ALA A 36 27.07 -45.13 31.16
C ALA A 36 28.17 -45.15 30.07
N ASP A 37 27.97 -45.89 28.99
CA ASP A 37 28.84 -45.95 27.82
C ASP A 37 28.82 -44.67 26.96
N ARG A 38 27.83 -43.78 27.17
CA ARG A 38 27.72 -42.47 26.49
C ARG A 38 27.88 -41.27 27.41
N VAL A 39 28.13 -41.51 28.71
CA VAL A 39 28.20 -40.44 29.72
C VAL A 39 29.59 -39.81 29.77
N ILE A 40 29.63 -38.48 29.65
CA ILE A 40 30.81 -37.64 29.86
C ILE A 40 30.46 -36.55 30.87
N ARG A 41 31.27 -36.36 31.91
CA ARG A 41 31.03 -35.27 32.87
C ARG A 41 31.42 -33.92 32.26
N ALA A 42 30.60 -32.91 32.53
CA ALA A 42 30.83 -31.53 32.11
C ALA A 42 32.16 -30.96 32.63
N GLU A 43 32.58 -31.33 33.84
CA GLU A 43 33.88 -30.90 34.41
C GLU A 43 35.07 -31.34 33.54
N VAL A 44 35.00 -32.52 32.91
CA VAL A 44 36.07 -33.04 32.04
C VAL A 44 36.11 -32.24 30.74
N ILE A 45 34.95 -31.91 30.16
CA ILE A 45 34.87 -31.07 28.96
C ILE A 45 35.46 -29.69 29.27
N ARG A 46 35.05 -29.06 30.38
CA ARG A 46 35.57 -27.76 30.81
C ARG A 46 37.09 -27.77 30.96
N ASP A 47 37.64 -28.76 31.67
CA ASP A 47 39.08 -28.86 31.93
C ASP A 47 39.87 -29.08 30.61
N LEU A 48 39.30 -29.78 29.63
CA LEU A 48 39.90 -29.96 28.30
C LEU A 48 39.87 -28.69 27.43
N LEU A 49 38.91 -27.79 27.67
CA LEU A 49 38.75 -26.53 26.92
C LEU A 49 39.56 -25.37 27.51
N VAL A 50 39.65 -25.27 28.84
CA VAL A 50 40.37 -24.21 29.54
C VAL A 50 41.84 -24.58 29.78
N GLY A 51 42.19 -25.86 29.75
CA GLY A 51 43.56 -26.34 29.94
C GLY A 51 44.52 -25.95 28.82
N THR A 52 45.81 -25.82 29.16
CA THR A 52 46.87 -25.46 28.22
C THR A 52 46.95 -26.46 27.06
N PRO A 53 46.89 -26.00 25.78
CA PRO A 53 46.89 -26.89 24.63
C PRO A 53 48.26 -27.53 24.43
N ALA A 54 48.42 -28.76 24.92
CA ALA A 54 49.49 -29.65 24.44
C ALA A 54 48.97 -30.35 23.18
N GLY A 55 49.10 -29.68 22.02
CA GLY A 55 49.00 -30.38 20.74
C GLY A 55 50.12 -31.42 20.70
N ALA A 56 49.78 -32.69 20.56
CA ALA A 56 50.77 -33.71 20.25
C ALA A 56 51.06 -33.61 18.74
N ASP A 57 52.34 -33.50 18.39
CA ASP A 57 52.89 -33.73 17.06
C ASP A 57 52.10 -33.11 15.89
N GLY A 58 52.00 -31.78 15.86
CA GLY A 58 51.51 -31.03 14.68
C GLY A 58 50.00 -31.10 14.41
N GLY A 59 49.21 -31.78 15.23
CA GLY A 59 47.75 -31.86 15.09
C GLY A 59 47.02 -30.60 15.60
N VAL A 60 45.99 -30.15 14.86
CA VAL A 60 45.11 -29.06 15.32
C VAL A 60 44.22 -29.57 16.45
N SER A 61 44.51 -29.08 17.63
CA SER A 61 43.80 -29.38 18.86
C SER A 61 42.33 -28.92 18.78
N ALA A 62 41.36 -29.84 18.65
CA ALA A 62 39.91 -29.56 18.68
C ALA A 62 39.15 -30.51 19.63
N LEU A 63 38.03 -30.07 20.20
CA LEU A 63 37.13 -30.95 20.98
C LEU A 63 35.91 -31.29 20.13
N ARG A 64 35.82 -32.54 19.67
CA ARG A 64 34.76 -33.03 18.77
C ARG A 64 34.12 -34.29 19.36
N LEU A 65 32.90 -34.15 19.86
CA LEU A 65 32.13 -35.21 20.51
C LEU A 65 30.78 -35.38 19.84
N VAL A 66 30.39 -36.62 19.59
CA VAL A 66 29.09 -36.97 18.99
C VAL A 66 28.37 -38.02 19.81
N GLY A 67 27.08 -37.82 20.08
CA GLY A 67 26.22 -38.86 20.66
C GLY A 67 26.45 -39.08 22.16
N ALA A 68 26.81 -38.03 22.91
CA ALA A 68 27.16 -38.14 24.33
C ALA A 68 26.10 -37.49 25.23
N ARG A 69 25.89 -38.10 26.41
CA ARG A 69 25.15 -37.48 27.51
C ARG A 69 26.12 -36.73 28.41
N ILE A 70 25.93 -35.42 28.50
CA ILE A 70 26.78 -34.52 29.28
C ILE A 70 26.14 -34.30 30.65
N THR A 71 26.79 -34.83 31.69
CA THR A 71 26.29 -34.79 33.06
C THR A 71 26.92 -33.66 33.87
N GLY A 72 26.12 -32.99 34.70
CA GLY A 72 26.54 -31.82 35.46
C GLY A 72 26.48 -30.51 34.64
N ARG A 73 26.86 -29.39 35.27
CA ARG A 73 26.80 -28.05 34.67
C ARG A 73 28.09 -27.74 33.90
N LEU A 74 27.98 -27.57 32.59
CA LEU A 74 29.08 -27.04 31.77
C LEU A 74 29.06 -25.50 31.85
N ASP A 75 29.94 -24.97 32.68
CA ASP A 75 30.12 -23.54 32.92
C ASP A 75 31.45 -23.07 32.33
N LEU A 76 31.39 -22.25 31.29
CA LEU A 76 32.53 -21.62 30.60
C LEU A 76 32.42 -20.10 30.66
N ARG A 77 31.81 -19.54 31.71
CA ARG A 77 31.66 -18.10 31.87
C ARG A 77 33.01 -17.39 31.83
N PHE A 78 33.10 -16.36 30.98
CA PHE A 78 34.30 -15.54 30.76
C PHE A 78 35.56 -16.35 30.36
N ALA A 79 35.40 -17.61 29.94
CA ALA A 79 36.52 -18.43 29.52
C ALA A 79 36.98 -18.02 28.11
N THR A 80 38.29 -18.10 27.87
CA THR A 80 38.84 -18.02 26.51
C THR A 80 39.17 -19.44 26.04
N VAL A 81 38.42 -19.91 25.04
CA VAL A 81 38.52 -21.25 24.50
C VAL A 81 39.20 -21.17 23.13
N GLY A 82 40.51 -21.42 23.10
CA GLY A 82 41.33 -21.31 21.88
C GLY A 82 41.12 -22.44 20.86
N ARG A 83 40.16 -23.35 21.08
CA ARG A 83 39.94 -24.57 20.29
C ARG A 83 38.46 -24.65 19.88
N PRO A 84 38.13 -25.12 18.66
CA PRO A 84 36.72 -25.32 18.28
C PRO A 84 36.02 -26.30 19.22
N LEU A 85 34.79 -25.93 19.63
CA LEU A 85 33.91 -26.75 20.47
C LEU A 85 32.79 -27.35 19.62
N SER A 86 32.86 -28.65 19.34
CA SER A 86 31.82 -29.38 18.61
C SER A 86 31.26 -30.50 19.49
N LEU A 87 30.01 -30.33 19.91
CA LEU A 87 29.21 -31.25 20.72
C LEU A 87 27.92 -31.54 19.95
N ARG A 88 27.98 -32.47 18.99
CA ARG A 88 26.87 -32.79 18.09
C ARG A 88 26.05 -33.97 18.59
N SER A 89 24.74 -33.95 18.37
CA SER A 89 23.86 -35.05 18.80
C SER A 89 24.06 -35.41 20.28
N CYS A 90 24.33 -34.41 21.12
CA CYS A 90 24.59 -34.58 22.55
C CYS A 90 23.36 -34.17 23.36
N TYR A 91 23.16 -34.81 24.52
CA TYR A 91 22.11 -34.44 25.47
C TYR A 91 22.74 -33.81 26.71
N PHE A 92 22.20 -32.68 27.17
CA PHE A 92 22.70 -31.99 28.36
C PHE A 92 21.74 -32.13 29.53
N ASP A 93 22.22 -32.64 30.68
CA ASP A 93 21.40 -32.76 31.89
C ASP A 93 21.09 -31.39 32.54
N SER A 94 21.81 -30.34 32.15
CA SER A 94 21.75 -29.02 32.79
C SER A 94 21.95 -27.91 31.78
N LYS A 95 21.60 -26.67 32.17
CA LYS A 95 21.80 -25.46 31.36
C LYS A 95 23.27 -25.31 30.94
N LEU A 96 23.49 -24.97 29.67
CA LEU A 96 24.80 -24.62 29.13
C LEU A 96 25.05 -23.11 29.31
N ASP A 97 26.09 -22.76 30.07
CA ASP A 97 26.41 -21.37 30.41
C ASP A 97 27.75 -20.96 29.80
N LEU A 98 27.67 -20.15 28.75
CA LEU A 98 28.76 -19.63 27.93
C LEU A 98 28.80 -18.10 27.96
N HIS A 99 28.25 -17.48 29.02
CA HIS A 99 28.22 -16.03 29.14
C HIS A 99 29.64 -15.43 29.14
N GLY A 100 29.89 -14.47 28.24
CA GLY A 100 31.20 -13.83 28.11
C GLY A 100 32.31 -14.73 27.55
N VAL A 101 31.98 -15.91 27.00
CA VAL A 101 33.00 -16.80 26.42
C VAL A 101 33.62 -16.14 25.19
N LYS A 102 34.93 -16.31 25.00
CA LYS A 102 35.63 -16.02 23.75
C LYS A 102 36.04 -17.32 23.11
N CYS A 103 35.60 -17.59 21.90
CA CYS A 103 35.92 -18.86 21.24
C CYS A 103 35.92 -18.73 19.72
N ARG A 104 36.54 -19.70 19.06
CA ARG A 104 36.58 -19.72 17.60
C ARG A 104 35.25 -20.16 16.98
N GLU A 105 34.63 -21.20 17.51
CA GLU A 105 33.41 -21.78 16.92
C GLU A 105 32.69 -22.63 17.97
N ILE A 106 31.36 -22.60 17.95
CA ILE A 106 30.50 -23.46 18.77
C ILE A 106 29.55 -24.21 17.86
N ASP A 107 29.60 -25.53 17.93
CA ASP A 107 28.74 -26.44 17.18
C ASP A 107 27.97 -27.35 18.13
N LEU A 108 26.66 -27.13 18.21
CA LEU A 108 25.70 -27.92 19.00
C LEU A 108 24.66 -28.60 18.08
N THR A 109 25.03 -28.85 16.83
CA THR A 109 24.13 -29.42 15.83
C THR A 109 23.47 -30.72 16.31
N ALA A 110 22.15 -30.81 16.15
CA ALA A 110 21.30 -31.95 16.54
C ALA A 110 21.35 -32.31 18.04
N SER A 111 21.86 -31.43 18.90
CA SER A 111 21.91 -31.62 20.35
C SER A 111 20.62 -31.20 21.03
N HIS A 112 20.39 -31.69 22.24
CA HIS A 112 19.22 -31.36 23.07
C HIS A 112 19.67 -30.70 24.37
N LEU A 113 19.19 -29.48 24.60
CA LEU A 113 19.49 -28.64 25.76
C LEU A 113 18.20 -28.32 26.55
N PRO A 114 17.69 -29.25 27.37
CA PRO A 114 16.50 -29.03 28.20
C PRO A 114 16.61 -27.84 29.15
N GLY A 115 17.83 -27.52 29.62
CA GLY A 115 18.08 -26.42 30.56
C GLY A 115 18.23 -25.04 29.92
N GLY A 116 18.18 -24.94 28.59
CA GLY A 116 18.43 -23.69 27.85
C GLY A 116 19.91 -23.41 27.60
N LEU A 117 20.17 -22.29 26.93
CA LEU A 117 21.51 -21.86 26.49
C LEU A 117 21.73 -20.39 26.84
N ARG A 118 22.83 -20.07 27.52
CA ARG A 118 23.22 -18.68 27.78
C ARG A 118 24.56 -18.37 27.11
N LEU A 119 24.55 -17.37 26.26
CA LEU A 119 25.66 -16.88 25.44
C LEU A 119 25.83 -15.36 25.55
N SER A 120 25.13 -14.67 26.46
CA SER A 120 25.18 -13.21 26.56
C SER A 120 26.62 -12.69 26.59
N THR A 121 26.91 -11.61 25.87
CA THR A 121 28.24 -10.99 25.78
C THR A 121 29.37 -11.92 25.30
N ALA A 122 29.05 -13.05 24.68
CA ALA A 122 30.07 -13.92 24.09
C ALA A 122 30.66 -13.30 22.80
N GLU A 123 31.89 -13.65 22.49
CA GLU A 123 32.59 -13.32 21.24
C GLU A 123 32.96 -14.63 20.53
N ILE A 124 32.40 -14.83 19.34
CA ILE A 124 32.61 -16.03 18.53
C ILE A 124 33.25 -15.60 17.20
N ASP A 125 34.50 -15.98 16.96
CA ASP A 125 35.25 -15.55 15.75
C ASP A 125 34.76 -16.22 14.46
N GLY A 126 34.08 -17.35 14.58
CA GLY A 126 33.53 -18.15 13.49
C GLY A 126 32.03 -18.31 13.64
N HIS A 127 31.55 -19.54 13.43
CA HIS A 127 30.11 -19.82 13.38
C HIS A 127 29.54 -20.22 14.74
N LEU A 128 28.24 -19.97 14.90
CA LEU A 128 27.42 -20.59 15.93
C LEU A 128 26.42 -21.52 15.24
N LEU A 129 26.67 -22.83 15.34
CA LEU A 129 25.86 -23.87 14.70
C LEU A 129 24.91 -24.48 15.73
N LEU A 130 23.62 -24.20 15.57
CA LEU A 130 22.50 -24.71 16.35
C LEU A 130 21.48 -25.43 15.44
N GLU A 131 21.96 -25.99 14.33
CA GLU A 131 21.12 -26.69 13.35
C GLU A 131 20.50 -27.93 13.97
N GLU A 132 19.20 -28.15 13.75
CA GLU A 132 18.42 -29.27 14.29
C GLU A 132 18.48 -29.38 15.83
N THR A 133 18.97 -28.35 16.53
CA THR A 133 19.10 -28.34 17.98
C THR A 133 17.74 -28.16 18.64
N TRP A 134 17.51 -28.88 19.74
CA TRP A 134 16.30 -28.75 20.56
C TRP A 134 16.61 -28.06 21.86
N ILE A 135 15.88 -27.01 22.19
CA ILE A 135 16.11 -26.21 23.39
C ILE A 135 14.75 -25.93 24.05
N ASP A 136 14.51 -26.53 25.22
CA ASP A 136 13.20 -26.48 25.90
C ASP A 136 12.98 -25.23 26.76
N LYS A 137 14.05 -24.44 26.96
CA LYS A 137 14.05 -23.17 27.68
C LYS A 137 14.75 -22.11 26.83
N SER A 138 14.74 -20.86 27.28
CA SER A 138 15.23 -19.73 26.47
C SER A 138 16.71 -19.86 26.05
N VAL A 139 16.97 -19.42 24.81
CA VAL A 139 18.32 -19.11 24.31
C VAL A 139 18.57 -17.64 24.55
N ARG A 140 19.54 -17.30 25.41
CA ARG A 140 19.87 -15.91 25.72
C ARG A 140 21.26 -15.55 25.20
N MET A 141 21.32 -14.70 24.19
CA MET A 141 22.54 -14.23 23.54
C MET A 141 22.57 -12.70 23.36
N ILE A 142 22.02 -11.98 24.34
CA ILE A 142 22.06 -10.50 24.41
C ILE A 142 23.50 -9.97 24.27
N ALA A 143 23.68 -8.98 23.41
CA ALA A 143 24.97 -8.31 23.14
C ALA A 143 26.10 -9.29 22.79
N THR A 144 25.77 -10.41 22.15
CA THR A 144 26.75 -11.37 21.63
C THR A 144 27.29 -10.86 20.31
N HIS A 145 28.56 -11.10 20.04
CA HIS A 145 29.15 -10.91 18.72
C HIS A 145 29.54 -12.26 18.13
N VAL A 146 29.06 -12.52 16.91
CA VAL A 146 29.45 -13.66 16.10
C VAL A 146 29.97 -13.11 14.76
N ALA A 147 31.25 -13.35 14.47
CA ALA A 147 31.88 -12.87 13.24
C ALA A 147 31.52 -13.74 12.02
N GLY A 148 31.13 -14.99 12.23
CA GLY A 148 30.51 -15.82 11.20
C GLY A 148 28.98 -15.71 11.19
N ALA A 149 28.34 -16.69 10.55
CA ALA A 149 26.88 -16.85 10.55
C ALA A 149 26.35 -17.63 11.78
N LEU A 150 25.07 -17.39 12.10
CA LEU A 150 24.28 -18.13 13.07
C LEU A 150 23.31 -19.07 12.34
N PHE A 151 23.49 -20.37 12.53
CA PHE A 151 22.67 -21.39 11.89
C PHE A 151 21.70 -22.00 12.91
N LEU A 152 20.41 -21.91 12.61
CA LEU A 152 19.28 -22.42 13.38
C LEU A 152 18.36 -23.27 12.48
N ASN A 153 18.85 -23.75 11.34
CA ASN A 153 18.07 -24.52 10.38
C ASN A 153 17.47 -25.76 11.05
N GLY A 154 16.16 -25.98 10.92
CA GLY A 154 15.46 -27.10 11.55
C GLY A 154 15.45 -27.11 13.08
N ALA A 155 15.98 -26.08 13.75
CA ALA A 155 16.04 -26.03 15.21
C ALA A 155 14.65 -25.84 15.83
N ARG A 156 14.48 -26.33 17.06
CA ARG A 156 13.24 -26.19 17.85
C ARG A 156 13.53 -25.46 19.14
N LEU A 157 13.08 -24.21 19.23
CA LEU A 157 13.28 -23.36 20.40
C LEU A 157 11.96 -23.22 21.16
N ARG A 158 11.99 -23.42 22.48
CA ARG A 158 10.86 -23.19 23.37
C ARG A 158 11.25 -22.21 24.46
N GLY A 159 10.48 -21.14 24.63
CA GLY A 159 10.67 -20.15 25.70
C GLY A 159 10.31 -20.67 27.09
N GLY A 160 9.78 -21.89 27.20
CA GLY A 160 9.43 -22.52 28.47
C GLY A 160 8.22 -23.42 28.32
N GLU A 161 7.50 -23.62 29.42
CA GLU A 161 6.24 -24.37 29.40
C GLU A 161 5.16 -23.66 28.57
N THR A 162 4.21 -24.44 28.07
CA THR A 162 3.05 -23.95 27.33
C THR A 162 2.33 -22.87 28.17
N ARG A 163 2.23 -21.63 27.65
CA ARG A 163 1.77 -20.36 28.30
C ARG A 163 2.83 -19.48 28.97
N SER A 164 4.11 -19.87 28.99
CA SER A 164 5.18 -18.97 29.44
C SER A 164 5.23 -17.67 28.63
N THR A 165 5.54 -16.55 29.29
CA THR A 165 5.84 -15.26 28.63
C THR A 165 7.30 -15.15 28.19
N ALA A 166 8.14 -16.11 28.59
CA ALA A 166 9.56 -16.06 28.32
C ALA A 166 9.85 -16.21 26.81
N PRO A 167 10.77 -15.40 26.25
CA PRO A 167 11.16 -15.51 24.84
C PRO A 167 11.84 -16.85 24.54
N ALA A 168 11.65 -17.35 23.32
CA ALA A 168 12.37 -18.52 22.82
C ALA A 168 13.84 -18.18 22.53
N LEU A 169 14.06 -17.00 21.93
CA LEU A 169 15.38 -16.45 21.61
C LEU A 169 15.45 -14.99 22.04
N GLU A 170 16.35 -14.68 22.97
CA GLU A 170 16.68 -13.32 23.41
C GLU A 170 18.05 -12.93 22.83
N ALA A 171 18.07 -12.20 21.73
CA ALA A 171 19.26 -11.77 21.01
C ALA A 171 19.26 -10.24 20.79
N ASP A 172 18.77 -9.50 21.78
CA ASP A 172 18.82 -8.04 21.84
C ASP A 172 20.27 -7.56 21.62
N MET A 173 20.46 -6.57 20.73
CA MET A 173 21.79 -6.04 20.37
C MET A 173 22.79 -7.10 19.87
N LEU A 174 22.33 -8.21 19.30
CA LEU A 174 23.20 -9.18 18.62
C LEU A 174 23.95 -8.48 17.48
N ARG A 175 25.27 -8.72 17.41
CA ARG A 175 26.07 -8.39 16.23
C ARG A 175 26.45 -9.67 15.52
N LEU A 176 26.05 -9.78 14.26
CA LEU A 176 26.34 -10.90 13.38
C LEU A 176 26.97 -10.33 12.12
N ASP A 177 28.21 -10.70 11.79
CA ASP A 177 28.88 -10.09 10.64
C ASP A 177 28.48 -10.77 9.31
N ALA A 178 27.78 -11.91 9.37
CA ALA A 178 27.23 -12.64 8.22
C ALA A 178 25.71 -12.90 8.38
N ASP A 179 25.25 -14.12 8.09
CA ASP A 179 23.83 -14.48 7.98
C ASP A 179 23.21 -15.04 9.27
N LEU A 180 21.94 -14.72 9.49
CA LEU A 180 21.05 -15.41 10.43
C LEU A 180 20.15 -16.38 9.65
N LEU A 181 20.37 -17.68 9.79
CA LEU A 181 19.69 -18.70 9.01
C LEU A 181 18.76 -19.54 9.89
N CYS A 182 17.46 -19.36 9.70
CA CYS A 182 16.36 -19.99 10.43
C CYS A 182 15.37 -20.64 9.45
N LYS A 183 15.86 -21.50 8.54
CA LYS A 183 15.06 -22.16 7.50
C LYS A 183 14.88 -23.66 7.76
N ASP A 184 14.38 -24.39 6.78
CA ASP A 184 14.32 -25.86 6.76
C ASP A 184 13.58 -26.45 7.98
N GLY A 185 12.42 -25.87 8.31
CA GLY A 185 11.54 -26.38 9.37
C GLY A 185 11.85 -25.86 10.77
N PHE A 186 12.57 -24.73 10.88
CA PHE A 186 12.78 -24.02 12.14
C PHE A 186 11.44 -23.69 12.84
N GLN A 187 11.37 -23.95 14.14
CA GLN A 187 10.19 -23.72 14.97
C GLN A 187 10.56 -22.99 16.25
N ALA A 188 9.82 -21.93 16.58
CA ALA A 188 9.94 -21.24 17.84
C ALA A 188 8.59 -21.10 18.54
N HIS A 189 8.53 -21.54 19.79
CA HIS A 189 7.40 -21.33 20.69
C HIS A 189 7.79 -20.29 21.74
N GLY A 190 7.20 -19.09 21.64
CA GLY A 190 7.62 -17.88 22.36
C GLY A 190 8.24 -16.85 21.42
N GLU A 191 8.47 -15.64 21.92
CA GLU A 191 9.00 -14.53 21.11
C GLU A 191 10.44 -14.80 20.66
N ILE A 192 10.75 -14.49 19.41
CA ILE A 192 12.11 -14.28 18.92
C ILE A 192 12.41 -12.79 18.96
N ARG A 193 13.40 -12.37 19.76
CA ARG A 193 13.75 -10.97 20.01
C ARG A 193 15.14 -10.65 19.50
N LEU A 194 15.23 -9.74 18.52
CA LEU A 194 16.49 -9.15 18.06
C LEU A 194 16.43 -7.60 17.95
N PRO A 195 15.84 -6.89 18.93
CA PRO A 195 15.76 -5.44 18.85
C PRO A 195 17.15 -4.82 18.83
N GLY A 196 17.37 -3.90 17.88
CA GLY A 196 18.65 -3.22 17.71
C GLY A 196 19.82 -4.12 17.27
N ALA A 197 19.56 -5.37 16.86
CA ALA A 197 20.60 -6.23 16.33
C ALA A 197 21.12 -5.71 14.98
N ALA A 198 22.38 -6.00 14.68
CA ALA A 198 23.03 -5.71 13.41
C ALA A 198 23.44 -7.02 12.75
N ILE A 199 22.82 -7.33 11.62
CA ILE A 199 23.10 -8.52 10.80
C ILE A 199 23.79 -8.05 9.53
N GLY A 200 24.99 -8.56 9.28
CA GLY A 200 25.89 -8.09 8.23
C GLY A 200 25.39 -8.39 6.83
N ASP A 201 24.69 -9.51 6.65
CA ASP A 201 24.07 -9.88 5.38
C ASP A 201 22.59 -10.23 5.58
N THR A 202 22.21 -11.51 5.46
CA THR A 202 20.80 -11.88 5.30
C THR A 202 20.20 -12.47 6.57
N ILE A 203 18.94 -12.12 6.85
CA ILE A 203 18.08 -12.87 7.78
C ILE A 203 17.15 -13.74 6.94
N ASN A 204 17.28 -15.06 7.05
CA ASN A 204 16.43 -16.02 6.36
C ASN A 204 15.56 -16.80 7.34
N LEU A 205 14.25 -16.59 7.26
CA LEU A 205 13.19 -17.23 8.01
C LEU A 205 12.23 -17.98 7.06
N ASP A 206 12.67 -18.36 5.87
CA ASP A 206 11.86 -19.11 4.92
C ASP A 206 11.34 -20.41 5.57
N ASP A 207 10.05 -20.68 5.40
CA ASP A 207 9.37 -21.87 5.94
C ASP A 207 9.39 -22.00 7.48
N ALA A 208 9.80 -20.96 8.22
CA ALA A 208 9.79 -20.95 9.68
C ALA A 208 8.37 -20.89 10.26
N ARG A 209 8.18 -21.48 11.44
CA ARG A 209 6.93 -21.41 12.20
C ARG A 209 7.14 -20.79 13.57
N LEU A 210 6.55 -19.62 13.77
CA LEU A 210 6.70 -18.82 14.98
C LEU A 210 5.36 -18.76 15.72
N LEU A 211 5.35 -19.20 16.97
CA LEU A 211 4.14 -19.38 17.77
C LEU A 211 4.26 -18.59 19.07
N ASN A 212 3.58 -17.45 19.14
CA ASN A 212 3.39 -16.69 20.38
C ASN A 212 2.01 -16.03 20.36
N ASP A 213 0.98 -16.86 20.51
CA ASP A 213 -0.43 -16.48 20.43
C ASP A 213 -0.71 -15.16 21.20
N ASP A 214 -1.48 -14.28 20.57
CA ASP A 214 -1.89 -12.95 21.05
C ASP A 214 -0.78 -11.94 21.37
N ARG A 215 0.50 -12.30 21.22
CA ARG A 215 1.67 -11.46 21.52
C ARG A 215 2.58 -11.30 20.31
N CYS A 216 3.77 -10.70 20.49
CA CYS A 216 4.76 -10.59 19.43
C CYS A 216 5.46 -11.93 19.22
N ALA A 217 5.40 -12.49 18.01
CA ALA A 217 6.10 -13.72 17.65
C ALA A 217 7.54 -13.43 17.19
N LEU A 218 7.73 -12.34 16.45
CA LEU A 218 9.01 -11.92 15.89
C LEU A 218 9.23 -10.43 16.08
N ASN A 219 10.19 -10.08 16.92
CA ASN A 219 10.53 -8.71 17.24
C ASN A 219 11.90 -8.33 16.67
N LEU A 220 11.84 -7.66 15.53
CA LEU A 220 12.97 -7.13 14.78
C LEU A 220 13.00 -5.58 14.84
N ALA A 221 12.44 -4.99 15.90
CA ALA A 221 12.39 -3.54 16.03
C ALA A 221 13.79 -2.92 15.98
N ARG A 222 14.00 -1.95 15.08
CA ARG A 222 15.28 -1.26 14.86
C ARG A 222 16.45 -2.19 14.48
N VAL A 223 16.16 -3.39 13.95
CA VAL A 223 17.22 -4.24 13.39
C VAL A 223 17.84 -3.56 12.17
N THR A 224 19.15 -3.73 11.97
CA THR A 224 19.82 -3.39 10.71
C THR A 224 20.24 -4.66 10.01
N VAL A 225 19.86 -4.82 8.75
CA VAL A 225 20.16 -5.97 7.89
C VAL A 225 20.92 -5.46 6.68
N GLY A 226 22.18 -5.89 6.52
CA GLY A 226 23.06 -5.46 5.43
C GLY A 226 22.70 -6.05 4.07
N GLY A 227 21.95 -7.16 4.05
CA GLY A 227 21.39 -7.80 2.87
C GLY A 227 19.86 -7.87 2.94
N ASP A 228 19.33 -9.07 2.70
CA ASP A 228 17.89 -9.31 2.59
C ASP A 228 17.24 -9.76 3.90
N LEU A 229 15.94 -9.46 4.06
CA LEU A 229 15.09 -10.11 5.06
C LEU A 229 14.05 -10.99 4.34
N LEU A 230 14.17 -12.31 4.50
CA LEU A 230 13.40 -13.31 3.76
C LEU A 230 12.50 -14.09 4.71
N CYS A 231 11.19 -14.03 4.50
CA CYS A 231 10.16 -14.79 5.20
C CYS A 231 9.18 -15.38 4.17
N ARG A 232 9.68 -16.23 3.26
CA ARG A 232 8.93 -16.69 2.09
C ARG A 232 8.28 -18.05 2.31
N ASN A 233 7.57 -18.51 1.29
CA ASN A 233 6.99 -19.85 1.19
C ASN A 233 5.97 -20.10 2.29
N SER A 234 6.22 -21.08 3.16
CA SER A 234 5.31 -21.51 4.22
C SER A 234 5.57 -20.80 5.56
N PHE A 235 6.22 -19.63 5.55
CA PHE A 235 6.42 -18.85 6.77
C PHE A 235 5.09 -18.59 7.47
N GLU A 236 4.99 -18.99 8.73
CA GLU A 236 3.80 -18.83 9.56
C GLU A 236 4.17 -18.15 10.88
N ALA A 237 3.50 -17.04 11.20
CA ALA A 237 3.60 -16.37 12.48
C ALA A 237 2.21 -16.27 13.13
N LYS A 238 2.05 -16.89 14.31
CA LYS A 238 0.91 -16.65 15.19
C LYS A 238 1.34 -15.66 16.26
N GLY A 239 0.88 -14.43 16.14
CA GLY A 239 1.39 -13.28 16.85
C GLY A 239 1.92 -12.18 15.90
N GLU A 240 2.24 -11.03 16.48
CA GLU A 240 2.72 -9.86 15.73
C GLU A 240 4.12 -10.10 15.18
N VAL A 241 4.37 -9.64 13.96
CA VAL A 241 5.71 -9.45 13.39
C VAL A 241 6.03 -7.96 13.45
N ASN A 242 6.97 -7.58 14.32
CA ASN A 242 7.37 -6.21 14.55
C ASN A 242 8.70 -5.89 13.84
N LEU A 243 8.63 -4.93 12.91
CA LEU A 243 9.72 -4.38 12.10
C LEU A 243 9.81 -2.85 12.27
N GLU A 244 9.31 -2.31 13.38
CA GLU A 244 9.29 -0.87 13.60
C GLU A 244 10.71 -0.29 13.59
N GLY A 245 10.94 0.69 12.71
CA GLY A 245 12.24 1.33 12.54
C GLY A 245 13.35 0.41 12.03
N ALA A 246 13.03 -0.80 11.55
CA ALA A 246 14.01 -1.70 10.95
C ALA A 246 14.59 -1.09 9.65
N GLN A 247 15.84 -1.43 9.36
CA GLN A 247 16.55 -0.99 8.17
C GLN A 247 17.08 -2.20 7.41
N VAL A 248 16.59 -2.40 6.19
CA VAL A 248 17.00 -3.48 5.29
C VAL A 248 17.66 -2.88 4.05
N GLN A 249 18.94 -3.13 3.86
CA GLN A 249 19.70 -2.59 2.72
C GLN A 249 19.39 -3.35 1.41
N GLY A 250 18.94 -4.59 1.50
CA GLY A 250 18.41 -5.36 0.38
C GLY A 250 16.90 -5.26 0.26
N ARG A 251 16.26 -6.39 -0.08
CA ARG A 251 14.80 -6.53 -0.17
C ARG A 251 14.22 -7.11 1.11
N LEU A 252 12.97 -6.77 1.38
CA LEU A 252 12.15 -7.43 2.39
C LEU A 252 11.09 -8.27 1.66
N CYS A 253 11.12 -9.58 1.83
CA CYS A 253 10.23 -10.49 1.12
C CYS A 253 9.42 -11.36 2.09
N MET A 254 8.10 -11.16 2.10
CA MET A 254 7.12 -11.98 2.84
C MET A 254 6.15 -12.67 1.86
N GLU A 255 6.68 -13.12 0.72
CA GLU A 255 5.85 -13.71 -0.31
C GLU A 255 5.27 -15.06 0.14
N GLY A 256 3.93 -15.16 0.15
CA GLY A 256 3.22 -16.36 0.60
C GLY A 256 3.09 -16.54 2.12
N ALA A 257 3.66 -15.62 2.90
CA ALA A 257 3.64 -15.67 4.36
C ALA A 257 2.20 -15.64 4.94
N ARG A 258 2.05 -16.24 6.12
CA ARG A 258 0.79 -16.24 6.90
C ARG A 258 1.04 -15.63 8.28
N ILE A 259 0.37 -14.53 8.59
CA ILE A 259 0.51 -13.84 9.88
C ILE A 259 -0.86 -13.71 10.52
N ARG A 260 -1.02 -14.20 11.76
CA ARG A 260 -2.32 -14.22 12.45
C ARG A 260 -2.23 -13.52 13.79
N ARG A 261 -2.95 -12.41 13.92
CA ARG A 261 -3.26 -11.66 15.14
C ARG A 261 -4.61 -10.95 14.97
N PRO A 262 -5.72 -11.71 14.99
CA PRO A 262 -7.04 -11.24 14.57
C PRO A 262 -7.54 -10.06 15.41
N GLY A 263 -8.14 -9.06 14.77
CA GLY A 263 -8.68 -7.85 15.42
C GLY A 263 -7.61 -6.85 15.88
N GLU A 264 -6.33 -7.18 15.77
CA GLU A 264 -5.22 -6.30 16.12
C GLU A 264 -4.23 -6.18 14.95
N GLN A 265 -2.99 -5.77 15.26
CA GLN A 265 -1.92 -5.58 14.30
C GLN A 265 -1.18 -6.89 14.04
N ALA A 266 -1.17 -7.36 12.79
CA ALA A 266 -0.41 -8.54 12.40
C ALA A 266 1.05 -8.19 12.05
N LEU A 267 1.27 -7.12 11.27
CA LEU A 267 2.59 -6.71 10.77
C LEU A 267 2.86 -5.23 11.04
N ALA A 268 3.73 -4.92 12.00
CA ALA A 268 4.07 -3.54 12.36
C ALA A 268 5.38 -3.10 11.71
N GLY A 269 5.32 -2.30 10.64
CA GLY A 269 6.47 -1.77 9.90
C GLY A 269 6.52 -0.23 9.91
N ASP A 270 6.12 0.40 11.01
CA ASP A 270 6.16 1.86 11.13
C ASP A 270 7.62 2.35 11.06
N ARG A 271 7.90 3.35 10.21
CA ARG A 271 9.25 3.87 9.92
C ARG A 271 10.24 2.83 9.38
N LEU A 272 9.75 1.74 8.82
CA LEU A 272 10.57 0.74 8.13
C LEU A 272 11.30 1.38 6.93
N VAL A 273 12.58 1.10 6.80
CA VAL A 273 13.39 1.51 5.64
C VAL A 273 13.85 0.28 4.88
N VAL A 274 13.46 0.18 3.61
CA VAL A 274 13.89 -0.89 2.68
C VAL A 274 14.51 -0.24 1.46
N ARG A 275 15.78 -0.51 1.20
CA ARG A 275 16.48 0.07 0.02
C ARG A 275 16.18 -0.68 -1.27
N GLY A 276 15.73 -1.92 -1.20
CA GLY A 276 15.22 -2.70 -2.32
C GLY A 276 13.70 -2.65 -2.45
N GLU A 277 13.12 -3.79 -2.85
CA GLU A 277 11.67 -4.02 -2.94
C GLU A 277 11.11 -4.47 -1.57
N LEU A 278 9.88 -4.02 -1.26
CA LEU A 278 9.04 -4.61 -0.22
C LEU A 278 8.01 -5.53 -0.88
N ARG A 279 8.24 -6.83 -0.80
CA ARG A 279 7.44 -7.85 -1.49
C ARG A 279 6.52 -8.59 -0.53
N LEU A 280 5.24 -8.25 -0.58
CA LEU A 280 4.14 -8.82 0.21
C LEU A 280 3.15 -9.58 -0.70
N ALA A 281 3.58 -10.00 -1.88
CA ALA A 281 2.75 -10.77 -2.81
C ALA A 281 2.26 -12.07 -2.15
N ARG A 282 1.00 -12.47 -2.39
CA ARG A 282 0.39 -13.67 -1.78
C ARG A 282 0.42 -13.70 -0.24
N LEU A 283 0.70 -12.57 0.43
CA LEU A 283 0.65 -12.47 1.88
C LEU A 283 -0.78 -12.71 2.37
N ARG A 284 -0.95 -13.50 3.43
CA ARG A 284 -2.23 -13.68 4.11
C ARG A 284 -2.14 -13.19 5.54
N THR A 285 -2.97 -12.21 5.90
CA THR A 285 -3.03 -11.71 7.28
C THR A 285 -4.43 -11.77 7.86
N GLU A 286 -4.51 -12.22 9.12
CA GLU A 286 -5.63 -11.95 10.01
C GLU A 286 -5.15 -10.89 11.02
N GLY A 287 -5.57 -9.65 10.85
CA GLY A 287 -5.02 -8.46 11.50
C GLY A 287 -4.44 -7.47 10.48
N GLY A 288 -4.27 -6.23 10.92
CA GLY A 288 -3.82 -5.12 10.07
C GLY A 288 -2.35 -5.22 9.68
N VAL A 289 -1.98 -4.50 8.62
CA VAL A 289 -0.61 -4.24 8.15
C VAL A 289 -0.33 -2.74 8.24
N ARG A 290 0.73 -2.35 8.93
CA ARG A 290 1.09 -0.95 9.19
C ARG A 290 2.47 -0.66 8.61
N LEU A 291 2.55 0.41 7.84
CA LEU A 291 3.74 0.90 7.13
C LEU A 291 3.79 2.43 7.27
N LEU A 292 3.47 2.97 8.45
CA LEU A 292 3.41 4.41 8.64
C LEU A 292 4.77 5.06 8.44
N ASN A 293 4.85 6.06 7.57
CA ASN A 293 6.09 6.74 7.23
C ASN A 293 7.22 5.78 6.81
N ALA A 294 6.86 4.59 6.30
CA ALA A 294 7.83 3.66 5.74
C ALA A 294 8.45 4.25 4.47
N GLN A 295 9.71 3.92 4.22
CA GLN A 295 10.48 4.37 3.07
C GLN A 295 11.00 3.15 2.33
N VAL A 296 10.45 2.90 1.14
CA VAL A 296 10.87 1.82 0.27
C VAL A 296 11.43 2.47 -0.99
N SER A 297 12.72 2.27 -1.28
CA SER A 297 13.30 2.87 -2.49
C SER A 297 12.75 2.20 -3.76
N GLY A 298 12.42 0.92 -3.69
CA GLY A 298 11.79 0.15 -4.76
C GLY A 298 10.27 0.08 -4.64
N PRO A 299 9.64 -0.88 -5.35
CA PRO A 299 8.20 -1.05 -5.31
C PRO A 299 7.72 -1.76 -4.03
N VAL A 300 6.46 -1.51 -3.67
CA VAL A 300 5.70 -2.27 -2.68
C VAL A 300 4.70 -3.14 -3.44
N THR A 301 4.89 -4.47 -3.40
CA THR A 301 4.02 -5.41 -4.12
C THR A 301 3.12 -6.16 -3.14
N LEU A 302 1.80 -6.06 -3.33
CA LEU A 302 0.73 -6.70 -2.58
C LEU A 302 -0.15 -7.55 -3.51
N ASP A 303 0.36 -7.90 -4.69
CA ASP A 303 -0.36 -8.68 -5.68
C ASP A 303 -0.88 -9.97 -5.04
N THR A 304 -2.15 -10.32 -5.29
CA THR A 304 -2.83 -11.51 -4.73
C THR A 304 -2.82 -11.64 -3.20
N ALA A 305 -2.44 -10.59 -2.45
CA ALA A 305 -2.46 -10.64 -1.00
C ALA A 305 -3.89 -10.58 -0.45
N GLU A 306 -4.13 -11.27 0.67
CA GLU A 306 -5.40 -11.32 1.39
C GLU A 306 -5.20 -10.73 2.79
N ILE A 307 -5.68 -9.51 3.02
CA ILE A 307 -5.49 -8.79 4.29
C ILE A 307 -6.85 -8.60 4.95
N ARG A 308 -7.04 -9.20 6.12
CA ARG A 308 -8.33 -9.22 6.82
C ARG A 308 -8.22 -8.58 8.20
N ASN A 309 -8.82 -7.41 8.35
CA ASN A 309 -9.01 -6.71 9.61
C ASN A 309 -10.41 -6.04 9.66
N PRO A 310 -11.49 -6.85 9.75
CA PRO A 310 -12.86 -6.34 9.67
C PRO A 310 -13.16 -5.32 10.76
N GLY A 311 -13.82 -4.21 10.39
CA GLY A 311 -14.12 -3.10 11.30
C GLY A 311 -12.91 -2.23 11.67
N GLY A 312 -11.71 -2.58 11.18
CA GLY A 312 -10.47 -1.84 11.41
C GLY A 312 -9.78 -1.44 10.11
N VAL A 313 -8.51 -1.02 10.24
CA VAL A 313 -7.66 -0.68 9.09
C VAL A 313 -6.88 -1.91 8.68
N ALA A 314 -7.15 -2.41 7.47
CA ALA A 314 -6.45 -3.55 6.89
C ALA A 314 -5.02 -3.15 6.49
N VAL A 315 -4.86 -2.03 5.78
CA VAL A 315 -3.54 -1.52 5.36
C VAL A 315 -3.42 -0.05 5.74
N HIS A 316 -2.47 0.26 6.62
CA HIS A 316 -2.17 1.63 7.03
C HIS A 316 -0.77 2.04 6.56
N ALA A 317 -0.69 2.74 5.44
CA ALA A 317 0.53 3.19 4.81
C ALA A 317 0.52 4.72 4.62
N SER A 318 0.00 5.45 5.61
CA SER A 318 0.05 6.92 5.62
C SER A 318 1.52 7.40 5.68
N GLY A 319 1.88 8.33 4.81
CA GLY A 319 3.24 8.85 4.68
C GLY A 319 4.23 7.91 4.00
N LEU A 320 3.78 6.76 3.47
CA LEU A 320 4.63 5.82 2.73
C LEU A 320 5.31 6.54 1.55
N THR A 321 6.60 6.32 1.38
CA THR A 321 7.33 6.70 0.15
C THR A 321 7.77 5.43 -0.57
N ALA A 322 7.41 5.28 -1.84
CA ALA A 322 7.72 4.09 -2.64
C ALA A 322 7.85 4.40 -4.14
N ASP A 323 8.57 3.56 -4.88
CA ASP A 323 8.63 3.69 -6.35
C ASP A 323 7.30 3.31 -7.03
N GLY A 324 6.56 2.41 -6.42
CA GLY A 324 5.25 1.99 -6.89
C GLY A 324 4.54 1.20 -5.82
N MET A 325 3.22 1.12 -5.89
CA MET A 325 2.43 0.25 -5.03
C MET A 325 1.46 -0.55 -5.89
N TYR A 326 1.61 -1.87 -5.85
CA TYR A 326 0.89 -2.80 -6.74
C TYR A 326 -0.01 -3.71 -5.92
N CYS A 327 -1.31 -3.50 -6.02
CA CYS A 327 -2.38 -4.27 -5.38
C CYS A 327 -3.21 -4.97 -6.45
N ARG A 328 -2.60 -5.86 -7.25
CA ARG A 328 -3.21 -6.39 -8.46
C ARG A 328 -3.75 -7.81 -8.30
N MET A 329 -4.49 -8.25 -9.33
CA MET A 329 -4.74 -9.68 -9.64
C MET A 329 -5.34 -10.47 -8.47
N GLY A 330 -6.42 -9.97 -7.86
CA GLY A 330 -7.08 -10.68 -6.74
C GLY A 330 -6.58 -10.27 -5.35
N PHE A 331 -5.81 -9.18 -5.23
CA PHE A 331 -5.62 -8.51 -3.94
C PHE A 331 -6.97 -8.27 -3.27
N THR A 332 -7.11 -8.72 -2.03
CA THR A 332 -8.34 -8.60 -1.24
C THR A 332 -8.06 -7.92 0.08
N SER A 333 -8.82 -6.89 0.40
CA SER A 333 -8.77 -6.16 1.67
C SER A 333 -10.13 -6.19 2.33
N GLU A 334 -10.23 -6.86 3.48
CA GLU A 334 -11.38 -6.78 4.39
C GLU A 334 -11.04 -5.80 5.52
N GLY A 335 -11.45 -4.54 5.40
CA GLY A 335 -11.06 -3.41 6.24
C GLY A 335 -10.52 -2.23 5.43
N GLU A 336 -10.33 -1.09 6.09
CA GLU A 336 -9.95 0.16 5.42
C GLU A 336 -8.50 0.12 4.88
N ILE A 337 -8.26 0.75 3.73
CA ILE A 337 -6.91 1.07 3.24
C ILE A 337 -6.66 2.57 3.40
N ARG A 338 -5.60 2.94 4.13
CA ARG A 338 -5.22 4.34 4.37
C ARG A 338 -3.82 4.63 3.81
N LEU A 339 -3.76 5.52 2.84
CA LEU A 339 -2.55 5.97 2.13
C LEU A 339 -2.31 7.48 2.29
N SER A 340 -2.82 8.08 3.37
CA SER A 340 -2.74 9.51 3.66
C SER A 340 -1.36 10.11 3.43
N GLY A 341 -1.23 11.09 2.53
CA GLY A 341 0.05 11.75 2.29
C GLY A 341 1.16 10.83 1.75
N ALA A 342 0.81 9.64 1.23
CA ALA A 342 1.79 8.76 0.62
C ALA A 342 2.32 9.37 -0.68
N ARG A 343 3.62 9.17 -0.92
CA ARG A 343 4.35 9.66 -2.09
C ARG A 343 4.81 8.46 -2.91
N ILE A 344 4.12 8.21 -4.02
CA ILE A 344 4.39 7.10 -4.92
C ILE A 344 4.97 7.66 -6.22
N THR A 345 6.26 7.46 -6.50
CA THR A 345 6.86 8.08 -7.70
C THR A 345 6.35 7.47 -9.01
N GLY A 346 5.92 6.22 -8.97
CA GLY A 346 5.34 5.48 -10.08
C GLY A 346 3.84 5.20 -9.90
N PRO A 347 3.36 4.01 -10.28
CA PRO A 347 1.94 3.68 -10.24
C PRO A 347 1.46 3.28 -8.84
N LEU A 348 0.27 3.74 -8.50
CA LEU A 348 -0.58 3.21 -7.43
C LEU A 348 -1.70 2.40 -8.09
N ASP A 349 -1.57 1.08 -8.09
CA ASP A 349 -2.31 0.17 -8.97
C ASP A 349 -3.23 -0.77 -8.18
N PHE A 350 -4.54 -0.66 -8.40
CA PHE A 350 -5.58 -1.50 -7.81
C PHE A 350 -6.32 -2.37 -8.84
N ARG A 351 -5.67 -2.72 -9.97
CA ARG A 351 -6.27 -3.55 -11.02
C ARG A 351 -6.75 -4.91 -10.50
N GLY A 352 -8.06 -5.15 -10.58
CA GLY A 352 -8.68 -6.39 -10.12
C GLY A 352 -8.70 -6.54 -8.60
N ALA A 353 -8.45 -5.47 -7.84
CA ALA A 353 -8.53 -5.48 -6.39
C ALA A 353 -9.99 -5.61 -5.91
N LEU A 354 -10.17 -6.31 -4.79
CA LEU A 354 -11.44 -6.49 -4.09
C LEU A 354 -11.36 -5.80 -2.73
N LEU A 355 -12.05 -4.68 -2.60
CA LEU A 355 -12.07 -3.89 -1.36
C LEU A 355 -13.42 -4.08 -0.66
N ASP A 356 -13.40 -4.41 0.63
CA ASP A 356 -14.58 -4.61 1.46
C ASP A 356 -14.33 -4.04 2.86
N ASP A 357 -14.97 -2.95 3.23
CA ASP A 357 -14.70 -2.24 4.50
C ASP A 357 -15.91 -2.22 5.44
N GLY A 358 -17.02 -2.86 5.08
CA GLY A 358 -18.25 -2.81 5.88
C GLY A 358 -19.04 -1.50 5.78
N GLY A 359 -18.61 -0.52 4.96
CA GLY A 359 -19.49 0.52 4.41
C GLY A 359 -19.15 1.99 4.72
N GLU A 360 -18.03 2.30 5.38
CA GLU A 360 -17.65 3.69 5.68
C GLU A 360 -16.55 4.23 4.77
N LEU A 361 -15.30 3.78 4.94
CA LEU A 361 -14.12 4.16 4.16
C LEU A 361 -13.39 2.94 3.66
N SER A 362 -13.44 2.69 2.35
CA SER A 362 -12.70 1.57 1.76
C SER A 362 -11.27 1.95 1.40
N LEU A 363 -11.08 3.15 0.83
CA LEU A 363 -9.79 3.62 0.36
C LEU A 363 -9.61 5.12 0.62
N GLY A 364 -8.68 5.48 1.48
CA GLY A 364 -8.29 6.85 1.78
C GLY A 364 -6.95 7.22 1.14
N CYS A 365 -6.98 8.05 0.10
CA CYS A 365 -5.82 8.57 -0.62
C CYS A 365 -5.74 10.11 -0.56
N TRP A 366 -6.29 10.73 0.49
CA TRP A 366 -6.10 12.17 0.72
C TRP A 366 -4.61 12.57 0.77
N TYR A 367 -4.27 13.69 0.11
CA TYR A 367 -2.90 14.19 -0.05
C TYR A 367 -1.89 13.22 -0.70
N VAL A 368 -2.35 12.16 -1.36
CA VAL A 368 -1.43 11.25 -2.09
C VAL A 368 -0.85 11.96 -3.30
N THR A 369 0.45 11.75 -3.54
CA THR A 369 1.08 12.09 -4.82
C THR A 369 1.44 10.81 -5.56
N ALA A 370 1.02 10.69 -6.82
CA ALA A 370 1.32 9.53 -7.65
C ALA A 370 1.49 9.87 -9.13
N ARG A 371 2.37 9.16 -9.86
CA ARG A 371 2.43 9.33 -11.32
C ARG A 371 1.17 8.81 -12.00
N GLU A 372 0.62 7.71 -11.50
CA GLU A 372 -0.64 7.14 -11.99
C GLU A 372 -1.41 6.52 -10.84
N LEU A 373 -2.72 6.76 -10.79
CA LEU A 373 -3.65 6.04 -9.94
C LEU A 373 -4.55 5.19 -10.83
N ILE A 374 -4.47 3.87 -10.68
CA ILE A 374 -5.25 2.89 -11.46
C ILE A 374 -6.31 2.26 -10.57
N LEU A 375 -7.56 2.69 -10.73
CA LEU A 375 -8.75 2.21 -10.02
C LEU A 375 -9.63 1.33 -10.92
N LEU A 376 -9.03 0.32 -11.55
CA LEU A 376 -9.78 -0.70 -12.32
C LEU A 376 -10.13 -1.88 -11.40
N LEU A 377 -11.02 -1.61 -10.46
CA LEU A 377 -11.39 -2.55 -9.40
C LEU A 377 -12.17 -3.76 -9.95
N GLY A 378 -12.07 -4.91 -9.28
CA GLY A 378 -12.73 -6.15 -9.71
C GLY A 378 -14.25 -6.18 -9.47
N ARG A 379 -14.74 -5.32 -8.56
CA ARG A 379 -16.17 -5.16 -8.24
C ARG A 379 -16.44 -3.75 -7.69
N PRO A 380 -17.69 -3.25 -7.77
CA PRO A 380 -18.07 -1.99 -7.12
C PRO A 380 -17.80 -2.00 -5.62
N VAL A 381 -17.33 -0.88 -5.10
CA VAL A 381 -16.96 -0.71 -3.68
C VAL A 381 -18.14 -0.11 -2.90
N ARG A 382 -18.47 -0.72 -1.76
CA ARG A 382 -19.60 -0.30 -0.91
C ARG A 382 -19.30 0.97 -0.11
N GLY A 383 -18.09 1.11 0.42
CA GLY A 383 -17.67 2.28 1.18
C GLY A 383 -17.22 3.44 0.28
N ARG A 384 -16.82 4.55 0.92
CA ARG A 384 -16.33 5.74 0.22
C ARG A 384 -14.87 5.59 -0.20
N ILE A 385 -14.51 6.20 -1.32
CA ILE A 385 -13.12 6.46 -1.71
C ILE A 385 -12.83 7.96 -1.51
N ASP A 386 -11.76 8.29 -0.81
CA ASP A 386 -11.38 9.69 -0.51
C ASP A 386 -10.10 10.06 -1.25
N LEU A 387 -10.20 10.93 -2.26
CA LEU A 387 -9.09 11.43 -3.09
C LEU A 387 -8.81 12.91 -2.85
N ARG A 388 -9.27 13.49 -1.73
CA ARG A 388 -9.14 14.93 -1.47
C ARG A 388 -7.69 15.39 -1.48
N TYR A 389 -7.41 16.49 -2.18
CA TYR A 389 -6.06 17.06 -2.30
C TYR A 389 -4.98 16.11 -2.83
N ALA A 390 -5.36 15.01 -3.49
CA ALA A 390 -4.38 14.17 -4.17
C ALA A 390 -3.86 14.85 -5.45
N GLU A 391 -2.61 14.58 -5.80
CA GLU A 391 -1.94 15.09 -6.99
C GLU A 391 -1.48 13.92 -7.86
N LEU A 392 -2.08 13.79 -9.05
CA LEU A 392 -1.89 12.62 -9.90
C LEU A 392 -1.35 13.01 -11.27
N GLY A 393 -0.48 12.20 -11.87
CA GLY A 393 -0.17 12.35 -13.29
C GLY A 393 -1.35 11.90 -14.16
N LEU A 394 -1.80 10.67 -13.95
CA LEU A 394 -2.94 10.06 -14.65
C LEU A 394 -3.93 9.48 -13.63
N LEU A 395 -5.22 9.79 -13.81
CA LEU A 395 -6.33 9.14 -13.11
C LEU A 395 -7.00 8.13 -14.06
N ASN A 396 -6.81 6.84 -13.81
CA ASN A 396 -7.40 5.76 -14.60
C ASN A 396 -8.46 5.03 -13.77
N PHE A 397 -9.70 4.99 -14.23
CA PHE A 397 -10.82 4.40 -13.49
C PHE A 397 -11.72 3.56 -14.40
N SER A 398 -12.41 2.56 -13.82
CA SER A 398 -13.41 1.79 -14.55
C SER A 398 -14.80 2.40 -14.36
N PRO A 399 -15.53 2.74 -15.44
CA PRO A 399 -16.93 3.19 -15.33
C PRO A 399 -17.87 2.11 -14.79
N GLU A 400 -17.48 0.84 -14.85
CA GLU A 400 -18.32 -0.31 -14.45
C GLU A 400 -18.19 -0.63 -12.95
N ALA A 401 -17.03 -0.33 -12.34
CA ALA A 401 -16.70 -0.65 -10.95
C ALA A 401 -16.53 0.60 -10.09
N LEU A 402 -17.46 1.55 -10.24
CA LEU A 402 -17.45 2.80 -9.48
C LEU A 402 -17.78 2.57 -7.98
N PRO A 403 -17.18 3.35 -7.06
CA PRO A 403 -17.52 3.29 -5.64
C PRO A 403 -18.89 3.93 -5.37
N ALA A 404 -19.48 3.62 -4.21
CA ALA A 404 -20.74 4.24 -3.78
C ALA A 404 -20.63 5.76 -3.58
N GLN A 405 -19.48 6.24 -3.09
CA GLN A 405 -19.19 7.65 -2.85
C GLN A 405 -17.73 7.97 -3.14
N LEU A 406 -17.46 9.16 -3.68
CA LEU A 406 -16.12 9.61 -4.02
C LEU A 406 -15.88 11.04 -3.54
N ARG A 407 -14.86 11.29 -2.72
CA ARG A 407 -14.50 12.67 -2.32
C ARG A 407 -13.38 13.18 -3.20
N LEU A 408 -13.63 14.29 -3.90
CA LEU A 408 -12.78 14.84 -4.96
C LEU A 408 -12.24 16.24 -4.67
N ASP A 409 -12.59 16.84 -3.54
CA ASP A 409 -12.23 18.22 -3.24
C ASP A 409 -10.72 18.42 -3.25
N GLY A 410 -10.23 19.31 -4.12
CA GLY A 410 -8.80 19.61 -4.24
C GLY A 410 -8.00 18.59 -5.04
N LEU A 411 -8.63 17.52 -5.54
CA LEU A 411 -7.97 16.57 -6.44
C LEU A 411 -7.47 17.27 -7.70
N SER A 412 -6.22 17.00 -8.10
CA SER A 412 -5.62 17.45 -9.34
C SER A 412 -5.02 16.28 -10.13
N TYR A 413 -5.14 16.34 -11.46
CA TYR A 413 -4.58 15.36 -12.36
C TYR A 413 -4.24 15.94 -13.74
N ASN A 414 -3.24 15.41 -14.44
CA ASN A 414 -2.82 15.91 -15.76
C ASN A 414 -3.53 15.20 -16.92
N ALA A 415 -3.90 13.94 -16.73
CA ALA A 415 -4.64 13.13 -17.70
C ALA A 415 -5.70 12.27 -16.99
N ILE A 416 -6.71 11.86 -17.74
CA ILE A 416 -7.79 10.98 -17.27
C ILE A 416 -8.04 9.86 -18.27
N ALA A 417 -8.28 8.64 -17.79
CA ALA A 417 -8.63 7.47 -18.60
C ALA A 417 -9.83 6.71 -18.00
N PRO A 418 -10.78 6.23 -18.83
CA PRO A 418 -10.88 6.44 -20.27
C PRO A 418 -11.26 7.89 -20.65
N ALA A 419 -10.79 8.38 -21.81
CA ALA A 419 -11.02 9.76 -22.27
C ALA A 419 -12.04 9.89 -23.41
N GLY A 420 -12.51 8.76 -23.96
CA GLY A 420 -13.32 8.70 -25.17
C GLY A 420 -14.74 9.24 -25.01
N ASP A 421 -15.39 9.02 -23.86
CA ASP A 421 -16.75 9.51 -23.58
C ASP A 421 -16.74 10.49 -22.39
N VAL A 422 -17.30 11.68 -22.60
CA VAL A 422 -17.50 12.69 -21.54
C VAL A 422 -18.44 12.20 -20.43
N ARG A 423 -19.34 11.27 -20.74
CA ARG A 423 -20.28 10.71 -19.78
C ARG A 423 -19.56 9.99 -18.64
N ASP A 424 -18.43 9.36 -18.90
CA ASP A 424 -17.67 8.64 -17.87
C ASP A 424 -17.06 9.61 -16.86
N GLY A 425 -16.47 10.72 -17.32
CA GLY A 425 -15.99 11.79 -16.44
C GLY A 425 -17.13 12.46 -15.65
N LEU A 426 -18.30 12.67 -16.28
CA LEU A 426 -19.47 13.22 -15.58
C LEU A 426 -20.07 12.27 -14.55
N ARG A 427 -20.05 10.96 -14.79
CA ARG A 427 -20.44 9.92 -13.81
C ARG A 427 -19.55 9.99 -12.57
N LEU A 428 -18.24 10.15 -12.75
CA LEU A 428 -17.29 10.30 -11.63
C LEU A 428 -17.65 11.50 -10.74
N LEU A 429 -18.03 12.63 -11.34
CA LEU A 429 -18.48 13.82 -10.59
C LEU A 429 -19.84 13.62 -9.89
N ALA A 430 -20.71 12.77 -10.43
CA ALA A 430 -22.01 12.48 -9.83
C ALA A 430 -21.92 11.66 -8.54
N LEU A 431 -20.79 10.97 -8.30
CA LEU A 431 -20.51 10.21 -7.08
C LEU A 431 -20.01 11.08 -5.92
N ALA A 432 -19.76 12.36 -6.18
CA ALA A 432 -19.33 13.29 -5.14
C ALA A 432 -20.45 13.54 -4.11
N PRO A 433 -20.13 13.66 -2.81
CA PRO A 433 -21.12 13.90 -1.77
C PRO A 433 -21.94 15.17 -2.03
N THR A 434 -23.15 15.22 -1.46
CA THR A 434 -24.16 16.26 -1.71
C THR A 434 -23.61 17.67 -1.48
N GLY A 435 -23.61 18.50 -2.52
CA GLY A 435 -23.21 19.90 -2.46
C GLY A 435 -22.53 20.35 -3.75
N PHE A 436 -22.92 21.50 -4.28
CA PHE A 436 -22.27 22.03 -5.47
C PHE A 436 -20.84 22.51 -5.14
N ARG A 437 -19.84 21.85 -5.73
CA ARG A 437 -18.43 22.25 -5.66
C ARG A 437 -17.93 22.54 -7.08
N PRO A 438 -17.43 23.76 -7.37
CA PRO A 438 -17.02 24.13 -8.72
C PRO A 438 -15.67 23.50 -9.15
N GLN A 439 -14.77 23.22 -8.20
CA GLN A 439 -13.39 22.81 -8.50
C GLN A 439 -13.30 21.47 -9.26
N PRO A 440 -14.01 20.39 -8.88
CA PRO A 440 -13.92 19.12 -9.62
C PRO A 440 -14.33 19.23 -11.10
N TYR A 441 -15.34 20.06 -11.39
CA TYR A 441 -15.78 20.33 -12.77
C TYR A 441 -14.74 21.12 -13.57
N GLU A 442 -14.13 22.14 -12.97
CA GLU A 442 -13.07 22.92 -13.62
C GLU A 442 -11.83 22.08 -13.89
N GLN A 443 -11.45 21.21 -12.95
CA GLN A 443 -10.33 20.28 -13.11
C GLN A 443 -10.57 19.30 -14.28
N LEU A 444 -11.76 18.69 -14.35
CA LEU A 444 -12.10 17.78 -15.44
C LEU A 444 -12.13 18.50 -16.80
N ALA A 445 -12.72 19.70 -16.87
CA ALA A 445 -12.76 20.49 -18.09
C ALA A 445 -11.36 20.93 -18.55
N LYS A 446 -10.50 21.35 -17.62
CA LYS A 446 -9.09 21.67 -17.88
C LYS A 446 -8.36 20.46 -18.48
N THR A 447 -8.55 19.29 -17.88
CA THR A 447 -7.91 18.04 -18.33
C THR A 447 -8.34 17.67 -19.75
N TYR A 448 -9.64 17.70 -20.05
CA TYR A 448 -10.11 17.43 -21.41
C TYR A 448 -9.54 18.41 -22.46
N ARG A 449 -9.36 19.69 -22.12
CA ARG A 449 -8.69 20.65 -23.02
C ARG A 449 -7.24 20.29 -23.26
N LEU A 450 -6.49 19.96 -22.20
CA LEU A 450 -5.09 19.54 -22.33
C LEU A 450 -4.93 18.29 -23.21
N MET A 451 -5.93 17.41 -23.19
CA MET A 451 -5.99 16.22 -24.03
C MET A 451 -6.52 16.47 -25.47
N GLY A 452 -6.87 17.71 -25.83
CA GLY A 452 -7.40 18.07 -27.15
C GLY A 452 -8.91 17.84 -27.34
N HIS A 453 -9.64 17.49 -26.29
CA HIS A 453 -11.09 17.23 -26.32
C HIS A 453 -11.92 18.46 -25.93
N ASP A 454 -11.84 19.54 -26.72
CA ASP A 454 -12.55 20.80 -26.45
C ASP A 454 -14.08 20.67 -26.40
N GLY A 455 -14.64 19.70 -27.15
CA GLY A 455 -16.07 19.38 -27.10
C GLY A 455 -16.48 18.86 -25.72
N HIS A 456 -15.69 17.95 -25.15
CA HIS A 456 -15.94 17.36 -23.84
C HIS A 456 -15.78 18.39 -22.72
N ALA A 457 -14.74 19.22 -22.78
CA ALA A 457 -14.53 20.30 -21.83
C ALA A 457 -15.72 21.27 -21.76
N ARG A 458 -16.30 21.63 -22.93
CA ARG A 458 -17.51 22.47 -23.00
C ARG A 458 -18.72 21.79 -22.37
N ALA A 459 -18.91 20.50 -22.63
CA ALA A 459 -20.01 19.73 -22.06
C ALA A 459 -19.91 19.65 -20.51
N VAL A 460 -18.70 19.49 -19.96
CA VAL A 460 -18.46 19.50 -18.50
C VAL A 460 -18.80 20.84 -17.87
N LEU A 461 -18.37 21.96 -18.48
CA LEU A 461 -18.72 23.30 -17.97
C LEU A 461 -20.21 23.61 -18.06
N LEU A 462 -20.91 23.09 -19.07
CA LEU A 462 -22.37 23.17 -19.14
C LEU A 462 -23.02 22.37 -18.01
N ALA A 463 -22.52 21.16 -17.72
CA ALA A 463 -23.00 20.35 -16.61
C ALA A 463 -22.77 21.06 -15.25
N LYS A 464 -21.62 21.72 -15.07
CA LYS A 464 -21.32 22.56 -13.89
C LYS A 464 -22.40 23.61 -13.67
N GLU A 465 -22.77 24.37 -14.70
CA GLU A 465 -23.76 25.45 -14.57
C GLU A 465 -25.18 24.90 -14.33
N ARG A 466 -25.52 23.73 -14.89
CA ARG A 466 -26.78 23.03 -14.58
C ARG A 466 -26.85 22.59 -13.11
N HIS A 467 -25.77 22.02 -12.58
CA HIS A 467 -25.71 21.60 -11.17
C HIS A 467 -25.77 22.80 -10.23
N ARG A 468 -25.10 23.91 -10.56
CA ARG A 468 -25.23 25.17 -9.79
C ARG A 468 -26.69 25.64 -9.68
N ARG A 469 -27.45 25.49 -10.77
CA ARG A 469 -28.85 25.92 -10.86
C ARG A 469 -29.85 24.97 -10.19
N SER A 470 -29.49 23.70 -9.95
CA SER A 470 -30.38 22.77 -9.26
C SER A 470 -30.64 23.19 -7.80
N GLY A 471 -29.72 23.96 -7.19
CA GLY A 471 -29.87 24.57 -5.87
C GLY A 471 -30.61 25.92 -5.81
N LEU A 472 -31.03 26.51 -6.94
CA LEU A 472 -31.72 27.81 -6.99
C LEU A 472 -33.26 27.66 -6.85
N SER A 473 -33.93 28.73 -6.39
CA SER A 473 -35.39 28.76 -6.20
C SER A 473 -36.16 28.53 -7.52
N ARG A 474 -37.38 27.98 -7.42
CA ARG A 474 -38.27 27.67 -8.57
C ARG A 474 -38.41 28.78 -9.62
N PRO A 475 -38.53 30.09 -9.29
CA PRO A 475 -38.67 31.14 -10.30
C PRO A 475 -37.41 31.33 -11.17
N VAL A 476 -36.20 31.12 -10.61
CA VAL A 476 -34.95 31.23 -11.36
C VAL A 476 -34.78 30.04 -12.32
N LYS A 477 -35.29 28.86 -11.96
CA LYS A 477 -35.31 27.68 -12.85
C LYS A 477 -36.23 27.91 -14.05
N LEU A 478 -37.40 28.50 -13.86
CA LEU A 478 -38.33 28.84 -14.95
C LEU A 478 -37.73 29.88 -15.90
N TRP A 479 -37.07 30.91 -15.37
CA TRP A 479 -36.31 31.88 -16.16
C TRP A 479 -35.16 31.24 -16.95
N GLY A 480 -34.44 30.29 -16.34
CA GLY A 480 -33.37 29.53 -17.00
C GLY A 480 -33.85 28.65 -18.15
N HIS A 481 -35.01 28.00 -18.02
CA HIS A 481 -35.63 27.22 -19.11
C HIS A 481 -36.09 28.12 -20.25
N LEU A 482 -36.65 29.30 -19.95
CA LEU A 482 -36.99 30.31 -20.95
C LEU A 482 -35.75 30.77 -21.72
N GLN A 483 -34.63 30.97 -21.01
CA GLN A 483 -33.35 31.38 -21.60
C GLN A 483 -32.71 30.28 -22.48
N ASP A 484 -32.81 29.01 -22.08
CA ASP A 484 -32.34 27.88 -22.90
C ASP A 484 -33.19 27.68 -24.17
N ALA A 485 -34.49 27.95 -24.10
CA ALA A 485 -35.41 27.88 -25.24
C ALA A 485 -35.22 29.03 -26.25
N VAL A 486 -34.98 30.25 -25.77
CA VAL A 486 -34.88 31.45 -26.61
C VAL A 486 -33.44 31.73 -27.08
N ILE A 487 -32.45 31.57 -26.20
CA ILE A 487 -31.09 32.10 -26.42
C ILE A 487 -30.03 30.99 -26.56
N GLY A 488 -30.23 29.83 -25.93
CA GLY A 488 -29.34 28.66 -26.06
C GLY A 488 -27.85 29.04 -25.96
N TYR A 489 -27.43 29.56 -24.79
CA TYR A 489 -26.05 29.94 -24.46
C TYR A 489 -25.14 30.28 -25.64
N GLY A 490 -25.27 31.48 -26.20
CA GLY A 490 -24.20 32.21 -26.91
C GLY A 490 -23.42 31.51 -28.02
N TYR A 491 -23.87 30.35 -28.52
CA TYR A 491 -23.07 29.48 -29.40
C TYR A 491 -23.84 28.92 -30.60
N LYS A 492 -25.08 29.34 -30.84
CA LYS A 492 -25.83 28.98 -32.05
C LYS A 492 -26.62 30.17 -32.59
N PRO A 493 -25.98 31.12 -33.32
CA PRO A 493 -26.69 32.20 -34.03
C PRO A 493 -27.82 31.67 -34.93
N VAL A 494 -27.69 30.42 -35.38
CA VAL A 494 -28.72 29.69 -36.15
C VAL A 494 -30.08 29.61 -35.44
N ARG A 495 -30.13 29.47 -34.10
CA ARG A 495 -31.42 29.42 -33.38
C ARG A 495 -32.08 30.79 -33.25
N ALA A 496 -31.29 31.82 -32.98
CA ALA A 496 -31.79 33.19 -32.98
C ALA A 496 -32.27 33.60 -34.39
N ALA A 497 -31.53 33.18 -35.44
CA ALA A 497 -31.94 33.37 -36.83
C ALA A 497 -33.22 32.58 -37.16
N ALA A 498 -33.39 31.35 -36.66
CA ALA A 498 -34.61 30.58 -36.84
C ALA A 498 -35.83 31.23 -36.16
N TRP A 499 -35.68 31.75 -34.94
CA TRP A 499 -36.73 32.51 -34.25
C TRP A 499 -37.07 33.82 -34.97
N LEU A 500 -36.05 34.55 -35.46
CA LEU A 500 -36.24 35.74 -36.26
C LEU A 500 -37.03 35.42 -37.54
N ALA A 501 -36.64 34.35 -38.26
CA ALA A 501 -37.35 33.88 -39.45
C ALA A 501 -38.79 33.46 -39.15
N ALA A 502 -39.03 32.74 -38.05
CA ALA A 502 -40.37 32.34 -37.63
C ALA A 502 -41.27 33.54 -37.31
N LEU A 503 -40.74 34.57 -36.64
CA LEU A 503 -41.46 35.81 -36.36
C LEU A 503 -41.72 36.62 -37.64
N VAL A 504 -40.78 36.65 -38.59
CA VAL A 504 -40.99 37.26 -39.91
C VAL A 504 -42.12 36.55 -40.66
N VAL A 505 -42.14 35.22 -40.66
CA VAL A 505 -43.23 34.44 -41.29
C VAL A 505 -44.57 34.73 -40.59
N ALA A 506 -44.60 34.69 -39.26
CA ALA A 506 -45.83 34.95 -38.49
C ALA A 506 -46.36 36.37 -38.71
N GLY A 507 -45.50 37.38 -38.66
CA GLY A 507 -45.88 38.77 -38.95
C GLY A 507 -46.35 38.95 -40.39
N THR A 508 -45.68 38.32 -41.35
CA THR A 508 -46.10 38.34 -42.76
C THR A 508 -47.51 37.77 -42.92
N VAL A 509 -47.80 36.62 -42.31
CA VAL A 509 -49.14 36.01 -42.36
C VAL A 509 -50.18 36.92 -41.71
N LEU A 510 -49.90 37.46 -40.53
CA LEU A 510 -50.84 38.31 -39.79
C LEU A 510 -51.15 39.63 -40.53
N PHE A 511 -50.14 40.28 -41.11
CA PHE A 511 -50.34 41.51 -41.88
C PHE A 511 -50.85 41.27 -43.30
N GLN A 512 -50.73 40.04 -43.82
CA GLN A 512 -51.41 39.65 -45.05
C GLN A 512 -52.92 39.46 -44.83
N ILE A 513 -53.30 38.87 -43.69
CA ILE A 513 -54.71 38.67 -43.32
C ILE A 513 -55.38 40.00 -42.94
N SER A 514 -54.67 40.85 -42.21
CA SER A 514 -55.18 42.14 -41.74
C SER A 514 -54.19 43.26 -42.07
N PRO A 515 -54.23 43.82 -43.30
CA PRO A 515 -53.26 44.82 -43.72
C PRO A 515 -53.40 46.16 -42.97
N PRO A 516 -52.29 46.81 -42.60
CA PRO A 516 -52.29 48.15 -42.02
C PRO A 516 -52.72 49.21 -43.05
N GLN A 517 -53.16 50.37 -42.57
CA GLN A 517 -53.67 51.43 -43.43
C GLN A 517 -52.56 52.40 -43.84
N ALA A 518 -52.57 52.81 -45.10
CA ALA A 518 -51.63 53.81 -45.61
C ALA A 518 -51.93 55.19 -45.02
N VAL A 519 -50.89 55.94 -44.66
CA VAL A 519 -50.98 57.27 -44.06
C VAL A 519 -50.26 58.28 -44.94
N GLY A 520 -50.98 59.30 -45.40
CA GLY A 520 -50.46 60.38 -46.26
C GLY A 520 -51.14 60.44 -47.64
N SER A 521 -51.34 61.65 -48.17
CA SER A 521 -52.13 61.94 -49.37
C SER A 521 -51.34 61.92 -50.70
N GLY A 522 -50.22 61.18 -50.80
CA GLY A 522 -49.54 61.01 -52.10
C GLY A 522 -48.26 60.15 -52.07
N ARG A 523 -48.27 59.09 -52.89
CA ARG A 523 -47.16 58.14 -53.20
C ARG A 523 -46.63 57.29 -52.03
N ALA A 524 -47.50 56.56 -51.33
CA ALA A 524 -47.05 55.44 -50.51
C ALA A 524 -46.58 54.25 -51.40
N PRO A 525 -45.48 53.56 -51.05
CA PRO A 525 -45.03 52.36 -51.78
C PRO A 525 -46.08 51.24 -51.67
N ALA A 526 -46.19 50.37 -52.68
CA ALA A 526 -47.13 49.25 -52.67
C ALA A 526 -46.91 48.37 -51.43
N PHE A 527 -47.97 48.09 -50.68
CA PHE A 527 -47.87 47.34 -49.43
C PHE A 527 -47.36 45.92 -49.67
N SER A 528 -46.36 45.50 -48.89
CA SER A 528 -45.91 44.11 -48.84
C SER A 528 -45.80 43.68 -47.38
N ALA A 529 -46.62 42.72 -46.97
CA ALA A 529 -46.66 42.23 -45.59
C ALA A 529 -45.30 41.69 -45.13
N PHE A 530 -44.55 41.06 -46.04
CA PHE A 530 -43.19 40.58 -45.76
C PHE A 530 -42.23 41.75 -45.52
N VAL A 531 -42.17 42.71 -46.45
CA VAL A 531 -41.25 43.85 -46.33
C VAL A 531 -41.61 44.70 -45.12
N TYR A 532 -42.90 44.91 -44.84
CA TYR A 532 -43.35 45.60 -43.63
C TYR A 532 -42.90 44.88 -42.36
N THR A 533 -43.03 43.56 -42.29
CA THR A 533 -42.59 42.78 -41.11
C THR A 533 -41.07 42.83 -40.94
N VAL A 534 -40.30 42.74 -42.02
CA VAL A 534 -38.83 42.87 -41.99
C VAL A 534 -38.42 44.28 -41.56
N ASP A 535 -39.06 45.31 -42.10
CA ASP A 535 -38.83 46.74 -41.78
C ASP A 535 -39.16 47.08 -40.31
N LEU A 536 -40.08 46.33 -39.68
CA LEU A 536 -40.35 46.42 -38.25
C LEU A 536 -39.27 45.74 -37.39
N MET A 537 -38.75 44.60 -37.85
CA MET A 537 -37.86 43.75 -37.04
C MET A 537 -36.37 44.06 -37.22
N VAL A 538 -35.96 44.59 -38.38
CA VAL A 538 -34.56 44.83 -38.74
C VAL A 538 -34.30 46.35 -38.79
N PRO A 539 -33.80 46.95 -37.71
CA PRO A 539 -33.71 48.42 -37.58
C PRO A 539 -32.63 49.07 -38.46
N LEU A 540 -31.76 48.28 -39.09
CA LEU A 540 -30.62 48.75 -39.88
C LEU A 540 -31.00 49.14 -41.31
N ILE A 541 -32.16 48.69 -41.80
CA ILE A 541 -32.61 48.93 -43.17
C ILE A 541 -34.02 49.52 -43.11
N ASP A 542 -34.18 50.74 -43.61
CA ASP A 542 -35.48 51.40 -43.74
C ASP A 542 -36.00 51.17 -45.16
N PHE A 543 -36.99 50.30 -45.29
CA PHE A 543 -37.67 50.03 -46.57
C PHE A 543 -38.85 50.98 -46.81
N GLY A 544 -39.08 51.95 -45.91
CA GLY A 544 -40.10 52.99 -46.04
C GLY A 544 -41.54 52.53 -45.76
N GLN A 545 -41.78 51.24 -45.50
CA GLN A 545 -43.10 50.67 -45.27
C GLN A 545 -43.61 51.00 -43.86
N ARG A 546 -42.74 50.96 -42.85
CA ARG A 546 -43.06 51.26 -41.45
C ARG A 546 -43.60 52.69 -41.26
N LYS A 547 -43.09 53.65 -42.02
CA LYS A 547 -43.50 55.06 -41.95
C LYS A 547 -44.76 55.34 -42.77
N ALA A 548 -44.98 54.56 -43.84
CA ALA A 548 -46.12 54.72 -44.74
C ALA A 548 -47.40 54.03 -44.25
N TYR A 549 -47.29 53.01 -43.39
CA TYR A 549 -48.43 52.21 -42.95
C TYR A 549 -48.56 52.14 -41.41
N LEU A 550 -49.68 52.63 -40.89
CA LEU A 550 -50.00 52.55 -39.46
C LEU A 550 -51.06 51.46 -39.19
N PRO A 551 -50.92 50.70 -38.09
CA PRO A 551 -51.89 49.69 -37.71
C PRO A 551 -53.23 50.34 -37.30
N PRO A 552 -54.36 49.98 -37.93
CA PRO A 552 -55.66 50.60 -37.66
C PRO A 552 -56.23 50.29 -36.27
N ASN A 553 -55.83 49.18 -35.65
CA ASN A 553 -56.42 48.69 -34.40
C ASN A 553 -55.38 48.56 -33.27
N GLY A 554 -55.79 48.78 -32.02
CA GLY A 554 -54.90 48.75 -30.85
C GLY A 554 -54.12 47.44 -30.68
N TRP A 555 -54.70 46.29 -31.04
CA TRP A 555 -53.99 45.00 -30.98
C TRP A 555 -52.88 44.87 -32.04
N GLN A 556 -53.08 45.41 -33.24
CA GLN A 556 -52.05 45.44 -34.29
C GLN A 556 -50.92 46.41 -33.93
N GLN A 557 -51.25 47.50 -33.24
CA GLN A 557 -50.27 48.43 -32.70
C GLN A 557 -49.41 47.76 -31.61
N ALA A 558 -50.03 47.03 -30.69
CA ALA A 558 -49.31 46.23 -29.69
C ALA A 558 -48.41 45.15 -30.35
N LEU A 559 -48.92 44.44 -31.37
CA LEU A 559 -48.14 43.46 -32.14
C LEU A 559 -46.94 44.10 -32.85
N THR A 560 -47.13 45.29 -33.43
CA THR A 560 -46.07 46.04 -34.11
C THR A 560 -44.96 46.41 -33.12
N TYR A 561 -45.30 46.93 -31.95
CA TYR A 561 -44.33 47.24 -30.90
C TYR A 561 -43.62 46.00 -30.37
N LEU A 562 -44.35 44.89 -30.23
CA LEU A 562 -43.78 43.60 -29.81
C LEU A 562 -42.77 43.06 -30.84
N LEU A 563 -43.11 43.08 -32.13
CA LEU A 563 -42.22 42.64 -33.21
C LEU A 563 -40.96 43.51 -33.31
N VAL A 564 -41.11 44.84 -33.16
CA VAL A 564 -39.97 45.75 -33.11
C VAL A 564 -39.07 45.39 -31.93
N ALA A 565 -39.62 45.28 -30.71
CA ALA A 565 -38.83 44.95 -29.52
C ALA A 565 -38.12 43.60 -29.62
N LEU A 566 -38.82 42.55 -30.07
CA LEU A 566 -38.23 41.22 -30.27
C LEU A 566 -37.19 41.21 -31.40
N GLY A 567 -37.44 41.95 -32.49
CA GLY A 567 -36.51 42.13 -33.59
C GLY A 567 -35.18 42.74 -33.14
N TRP A 568 -35.23 43.82 -32.35
CA TRP A 568 -34.04 44.44 -31.76
C TRP A 568 -33.23 43.45 -30.91
N ILE A 569 -33.90 42.68 -30.05
CA ILE A 569 -33.23 41.70 -29.16
C ILE A 569 -32.56 40.59 -29.99
N LEU A 570 -33.25 40.05 -30.99
CA LEU A 570 -32.72 38.96 -31.82
C LEU A 570 -31.61 39.44 -32.76
N ALA A 571 -31.77 40.60 -33.41
CA ALA A 571 -30.77 41.17 -34.31
C ALA A 571 -29.45 41.51 -33.58
N THR A 572 -29.55 42.12 -32.39
CA THR A 572 -28.36 42.39 -31.55
C THR A 572 -27.67 41.10 -31.09
N THR A 573 -28.45 40.06 -30.75
CA THR A 573 -27.90 38.74 -30.40
C THR A 573 -27.17 38.08 -31.58
N ILE A 574 -27.72 38.17 -32.80
CA ILE A 574 -27.08 37.64 -34.02
C ILE A 574 -25.78 38.39 -34.33
N ALA A 575 -25.80 39.73 -34.28
CA ALA A 575 -24.63 40.57 -34.55
C ALA A 575 -23.50 40.34 -33.52
N ALA A 576 -23.85 40.25 -32.22
CA ALA A 576 -22.91 39.89 -31.16
C ALA A 576 -22.36 38.47 -31.32
N GLY A 577 -23.18 37.54 -31.84
CA GLY A 577 -22.76 36.18 -32.18
C GLY A 577 -21.75 36.14 -33.33
N LEU A 578 -22.02 36.82 -34.44
CA LEU A 578 -21.14 36.87 -35.61
C LEU A 578 -19.79 37.51 -35.31
N THR A 579 -19.78 38.66 -34.61
CA THR A 579 -18.53 39.36 -34.23
C THR A 579 -17.61 38.49 -33.37
N ARG A 580 -18.18 37.61 -32.53
CA ARG A 580 -17.40 36.69 -31.68
C ARG A 580 -16.82 35.49 -32.42
N VAL A 581 -17.45 35.08 -33.52
CA VAL A 581 -16.96 34.01 -34.41
C VAL A 581 -15.84 34.55 -35.32
N LEU A 582 -16.01 35.75 -35.88
CA LEU A 582 -15.01 36.41 -36.71
C LEU A 582 -13.72 36.77 -35.96
N ARG A 583 -13.78 37.00 -34.64
CA ARG A 583 -12.61 37.27 -33.78
C ARG A 583 -11.84 36.01 -33.35
N ARG A 584 -12.31 34.82 -33.73
CA ARG A 584 -11.73 33.51 -33.36
C ARG A 584 -11.07 32.79 -34.54
N GLN A 585 -11.10 33.38 -35.72
CA GLN A 585 -10.18 33.09 -36.82
C GLN A 585 -9.04 34.10 -36.76
#